data_AF-A0A5B0T3M5-F1
#
_entry.id   AF-A0A5B0T3M5-F1
#
_cell.length_a   1.000
_cell.length_b   1.000
_cell.length_c   1.000
_cell.angle_alpha   90.00
_cell.angle_beta   90.00
_cell.angle_gamma   90.00
#
_symmetry.space_group_name_H-M   'P 1'
#
loop_
_entity.id
_entity.type
_entity.pdbx_description
1 polymer ?
#
loop_
_entity_poly.entity_id
_entity_poly.type
_entity_poly.pdbx_seq_one_letter_code
_entity_poly.pdbx_strand_id
1 'polypeptide(L)' 'MQKHILITSIFTAAALFTVAGCSSNQAVKTTDGKTIVTDGKPQVDDDTGLVSYKNAQTGKTEQINRDQVKDMSELDN' A
#
# COMPACT_ATOMS: atom_id res chain seq x y z
N MET A 1 42.00 -34.64 22.97
CA MET A 1 40.63 -34.07 22.96
C MET A 1 40.56 -33.00 21.89
N GLN A 2 39.73 -33.24 20.88
CA GLN A 2 39.54 -32.41 19.69
C GLN A 2 39.06 -31.00 20.05
N LYS A 3 39.90 -29.99 19.90
CA LYS A 3 39.50 -28.57 19.93
C LYS A 3 39.30 -28.05 18.50
N HIS A 4 38.38 -28.69 17.77
CA HIS A 4 37.95 -28.25 16.43
C HIS A 4 36.42 -28.21 16.33
N ILE A 5 35.73 -27.89 17.43
CA ILE A 5 34.27 -27.76 17.43
C ILE A 5 33.89 -26.57 18.29
N LEU A 6 34.15 -25.36 17.80
CA LEU A 6 33.33 -24.16 18.08
C LEU A 6 33.48 -23.19 16.89
N ILE A 7 33.32 -23.73 15.68
CA ILE A 7 32.58 -23.00 14.63
C ILE A 7 31.16 -22.90 15.18
N THR A 8 30.56 -21.70 15.24
CA THR A 8 29.12 -21.41 15.02
C THR A 8 28.72 -20.13 15.77
N SER A 9 28.01 -19.23 15.05
CA SER A 9 27.15 -18.14 15.54
C SER A 9 27.70 -16.72 15.48
N ILE A 10 27.40 -16.00 14.39
CA ILE A 10 26.52 -14.80 14.37
C ILE A 10 25.85 -14.79 12.97
N PHE A 11 24.75 -15.52 12.78
CA PHE A 11 23.38 -14.96 12.74
C PHE A 11 23.21 -13.69 11.87
N THR A 12 22.90 -13.96 10.60
CA THR A 12 21.75 -13.39 9.87
C THR A 12 21.77 -11.90 9.55
N ALA A 13 22.43 -11.54 8.43
CA ALA A 13 22.01 -10.38 7.63
C ALA A 13 20.65 -10.75 6.98
N ALA A 14 19.56 -10.56 7.73
CA ALA A 14 18.21 -10.74 7.22
C ALA A 14 17.93 -9.67 6.17
N ALA A 15 18.15 -10.03 4.92
CA ALA A 15 17.29 -9.77 3.77
C ALA A 15 16.31 -8.58 3.94
N LEU A 16 16.77 -7.38 3.59
CA LEU A 16 15.87 -6.27 3.26
C LEU A 16 15.27 -6.53 1.87
N PHE A 17 14.50 -7.62 1.71
CA PHE A 17 13.56 -7.71 0.61
C PHE A 17 12.34 -6.87 1.02
N THR A 18 12.40 -5.58 0.70
CA THR A 18 11.16 -4.82 0.57
C THR A 18 10.39 -5.47 -0.58
N VAL A 19 9.46 -6.35 -0.24
CA VAL A 19 8.48 -6.87 -1.18
C VAL A 19 7.76 -5.64 -1.71
N ALA A 20 8.14 -5.19 -2.91
CA ALA A 20 7.32 -4.29 -3.69
C ALA A 20 6.08 -5.12 -4.04
N GLY A 21 5.07 -5.05 -3.19
CA GLY A 21 3.77 -5.61 -3.51
C GLY A 21 3.31 -4.94 -4.78
N CYS A 22 2.96 -5.73 -5.81
CA CYS A 22 2.27 -5.21 -6.97
C CYS A 22 0.96 -4.62 -6.47
N SER A 23 0.91 -3.30 -6.27
CA SER A 23 -0.33 -2.65 -5.86
C SER A 23 -1.20 -2.56 -7.10
N SER A 24 -2.34 -3.23 -7.05
CA SER A 24 -3.39 -3.12 -8.05
C SER A 24 -4.08 -1.77 -7.94
N ASN A 25 -4.50 -1.25 -9.10
CA ASN A 25 -5.30 -0.04 -9.13
C ASN A 25 -6.66 -0.33 -8.50
N GLN A 26 -7.30 0.70 -7.96
CA GLN A 26 -8.63 0.57 -7.40
C GLN A 26 -9.59 1.51 -8.12
N ALA A 27 -10.84 1.09 -8.25
CA ALA A 27 -11.95 1.97 -8.57
C ALA A 27 -12.65 2.34 -7.27
N VAL A 28 -12.61 3.63 -6.93
CA VAL A 28 -13.31 4.20 -5.79
C VAL A 28 -14.57 4.88 -6.31
N LYS A 29 -15.75 4.37 -5.94
CA LYS A 29 -17.01 5.05 -6.22
C LYS A 29 -17.35 5.97 -5.06
N THR A 30 -17.66 7.22 -5.37
CA THR A 30 -18.03 8.23 -4.39
C THR A 30 -19.55 8.32 -4.22
N THR A 31 -19.99 8.92 -3.12
CA THR A 31 -21.41 9.14 -2.83
C THR A 31 -22.07 10.11 -3.81
N ASP A 32 -21.31 11.03 -4.41
CA ASP A 32 -21.78 11.92 -5.48
C ASP A 32 -21.81 11.25 -6.87
N GLY A 33 -21.50 9.95 -6.95
CA GLY A 33 -21.63 9.14 -8.16
C GLY A 33 -20.42 9.16 -9.10
N LYS A 34 -19.30 9.78 -8.69
CA LYS A 34 -18.05 9.72 -9.45
C LYS A 34 -17.34 8.38 -9.22
N THR A 35 -16.52 8.01 -10.19
CA THR A 35 -15.57 6.91 -10.07
C THR A 35 -14.17 7.46 -10.22
N ILE A 36 -13.34 7.24 -9.21
CA ILE A 36 -11.94 7.65 -9.18
C ILE A 36 -11.10 6.38 -9.36
N VAL A 37 -10.19 6.40 -10.35
CA VAL A 37 -9.22 5.32 -10.53
C VAL A 37 -7.95 5.71 -9.79
N THR A 38 -7.50 4.86 -8.89
CA THR A 38 -6.33 5.10 -8.05
C THR A 38 -5.18 4.20 -8.45
N ASP A 39 -3.96 4.74 -8.40
CA ASP A 39 -2.72 4.00 -8.52
C ASP A 39 -2.39 3.38 -7.15
N GLY A 40 -2.66 2.09 -7.04
CA GLY A 40 -2.61 1.35 -5.79
C GLY A 40 -3.81 1.57 -4.86
N LYS A 41 -3.72 1.00 -3.66
CA LYS A 41 -4.81 0.97 -2.68
C LYS A 41 -4.88 2.25 -1.84
N PRO A 42 -6.02 2.98 -1.82
CA PRO A 42 -6.24 4.12 -0.92
C PRO A 42 -6.02 3.75 0.55
N GLN A 43 -5.45 4.67 1.33
CA GLN A 43 -5.17 4.50 2.76
C GLN A 43 -5.77 5.65 3.56
N VAL A 44 -6.08 5.43 4.84
CA VAL A 44 -6.38 6.54 5.74
C VAL A 44 -5.08 7.22 6.11
N ASP A 45 -5.05 8.54 5.98
CA ASP A 45 -3.95 9.40 6.40
C ASP A 45 -4.09 9.69 7.90
N ASP A 46 -3.08 9.34 8.69
CA ASP A 46 -3.16 9.39 10.15
C ASP A 46 -3.17 10.82 10.72
N ASP A 47 -2.65 11.80 9.97
CA ASP A 47 -2.57 13.19 10.39
C ASP A 47 -3.91 13.92 10.16
N THR A 48 -4.59 13.60 9.06
CA THR A 48 -5.83 14.26 8.63
C THR A 48 -7.09 13.45 8.91
N GLY A 49 -6.97 12.13 9.07
CA GLY A 49 -8.09 11.19 9.14
C GLY A 49 -8.83 10.98 7.81
N LEU A 50 -8.34 11.57 6.72
CA LEU A 50 -8.95 11.48 5.38
C LEU A 50 -8.41 10.26 4.63
N VAL A 51 -9.14 9.81 3.60
CA VAL A 51 -8.65 8.77 2.70
C VAL A 51 -7.73 9.41 1.66
N SER A 52 -6.45 9.10 1.74
CA SER A 52 -5.41 9.48 0.78
C SER A 52 -5.28 8.44 -0.32
N TYR A 53 -5.21 8.90 -1.56
CA TYR A 53 -5.00 8.04 -2.73
C TYR A 53 -4.16 8.77 -3.79
N LYS A 54 -3.45 8.00 -4.61
CA LYS A 54 -2.79 8.54 -5.80
C LYS A 54 -3.75 8.41 -6.99
N ASN A 55 -4.09 9.50 -7.63
CA ASN A 55 -4.97 9.50 -8.80
C ASN A 55 -4.21 8.94 -10.01
N ALA A 56 -4.71 7.86 -10.61
CA ALA A 56 -4.02 7.19 -11.72
C ALA A 56 -3.97 8.04 -13.01
N GLN A 57 -4.92 8.98 -13.18
CA GLN A 57 -4.97 9.86 -14.36
C GLN A 57 -4.02 11.04 -14.25
N THR A 58 -3.93 11.64 -13.05
CA THR A 58 -3.13 12.86 -12.84
C THR A 58 -1.75 12.57 -12.23
N GLY A 59 -1.56 11.39 -11.63
CA GLY A 59 -0.38 10.99 -10.87
C GLY A 59 -0.24 11.67 -9.51
N LYS A 60 -1.19 12.53 -9.12
CA LYS A 60 -1.13 13.32 -7.88
C LYS A 60 -1.72 12.56 -6.70
N THR A 61 -1.18 12.80 -5.52
CA THR A 61 -1.81 12.41 -4.26
C THR A 61 -2.93 13.38 -3.94
N GLU A 62 -4.12 12.84 -3.73
CA GLU A 62 -5.35 13.56 -3.39
C GLU A 62 -5.94 12.93 -2.12
N GLN A 63 -6.83 13.68 -1.46
CA GLN A 63 -7.52 13.20 -0.26
C GLN A 63 -9.03 13.41 -0.40
N ILE A 64 -9.79 12.46 0.12
CA ILE A 64 -11.26 12.48 0.16
C ILE A 64 -11.76 12.10 1.54
N ASN A 65 -12.91 12.64 1.96
CA ASN A 65 -13.52 12.25 3.22
C ASN A 65 -14.03 10.80 3.14
N ARG A 66 -13.85 10.05 4.23
CA ARG A 66 -14.21 8.63 4.31
C ARG A 66 -15.71 8.41 4.10
N ASP A 67 -16.55 9.34 4.53
CA ASP A 67 -18.00 9.33 4.34
C ASP A 67 -18.44 9.52 2.88
N GLN A 68 -17.57 10.09 2.05
CA GLN A 68 -17.79 10.27 0.61
C GLN A 68 -17.42 9.04 -0.21
N VAL A 69 -16.79 8.02 0.39
CA VAL A 69 -16.53 6.75 -0.27
C VAL A 69 -17.73 5.83 -0.13
N LYS A 70 -18.31 5.42 -1.26
CA LYS A 70 -19.45 4.50 -1.32
C LYS A 70 -19.02 3.04 -1.49
N ASP A 71 -18.04 2.79 -2.36
CA ASP A 71 -17.61 1.45 -2.75
C ASP A 71 -16.15 1.51 -3.23
N MET A 72 -15.41 0.42 -3.04
CA MET A 72 -14.04 0.26 -3.52
C MET A 72 -13.87 -1.14 -4.10
N SER A 73 -13.37 -1.23 -5.33
CA SER A 73 -13.09 -2.50 -5.99
C SER A 73 -11.71 -2.48 -6.64
N GLU A 74 -11.00 -3.59 -6.49
CA GLU A 74 -9.73 -3.83 -7.17
C GLU A 74 -9.96 -3.93 -8.67
N LEU A 75 -9.07 -3.31 -9.44
CA LEU A 75 -9.04 -3.40 -10.89
C LEU A 75 -7.97 -4.42 -11.29
N ASP A 76 -8.38 -5.39 -12.09
CA ASP A 76 -7.46 -6.28 -12.77
C ASP A 76 -6.69 -5.44 -13.81
N ASN A 77 -5.38 -5.29 -13.59
CA ASN A 77 -4.48 -4.52 -14.45
C ASN A 77 -3.59 -5.46 -15.28
#